data_AF-A0A963HPJ7-F1
#
_entry.id   AF-A0A963HPJ7-F1
#
_cell.length_a   1.000
_cell.length_b   1.000
_cell.length_c   1.000
_cell.angle_alpha   90.00
_cell.angle_beta   90.00
_cell.angle_gamma   90.00
#
_symmetry.space_group_name_H-M   'P 1'
#
loop_
_entity.id
_entity.type
_entity.pdbx_description
1 polymer ?
#
loop_
_entity_poly.entity_id
_entity_poly.type
_entity_poly.pdbx_seq_one_letter_code
_entity_poly.pdbx_strand_id
1 'polypeptide(L)'
;MPQMSGSAVRVVDPVLTQVARGYRNPAYVGDALFPVVPVGARGGKIIEFGKESFRLYNTARAPGSKVSVAQFGYTGQAFALTDHAISGLVPIEHLEDASQTPGISLGSGAVQISKDIIDLRLDYESATVARIAGSYGASNKATLSGTGQWSHASSTPINA
;
A
#
# COMPACT_ATOMS: atom_id res chain seq x y z
N MET A 1 -11.67 -34.38 -2.74
CA MET A 1 -12.50 -33.33 -3.37
C MET A 1 -11.57 -32.21 -3.81
N PRO A 2 -11.67 -31.66 -5.03
CA PRO A 2 -10.80 -30.59 -5.47
C PRO A 2 -11.10 -29.34 -4.65
N GLN A 3 -10.09 -28.80 -3.98
CA GLN A 3 -10.20 -27.59 -3.20
C GLN A 3 -10.51 -26.42 -4.14
N MET A 4 -11.73 -25.88 -4.07
CA MET A 4 -12.11 -24.69 -4.83
C MET A 4 -11.22 -23.53 -4.38
N SER A 5 -10.33 -23.06 -5.25
CA SER A 5 -9.53 -21.87 -4.98
C SER A 5 -10.45 -20.63 -4.98
N GLY A 6 -10.13 -19.58 -4.22
CA GLY A 6 -10.95 -18.36 -4.19
C GLY A 6 -11.17 -17.71 -5.57
N SER A 7 -10.29 -18.00 -6.54
CA SER A 7 -10.43 -17.57 -7.94
C SER A 7 -11.56 -18.29 -8.68
N ALA A 8 -12.03 -19.44 -8.21
CA ALA A 8 -13.12 -20.19 -8.82
C ALA A 8 -14.52 -19.76 -8.33
N VAL A 9 -14.59 -18.85 -7.34
CA VAL A 9 -15.86 -18.47 -6.67
C VAL A 9 -16.52 -17.25 -7.31
N ARG A 10 -15.77 -16.40 -8.03
CA ARG A 10 -16.29 -15.19 -8.68
C ARG A 10 -16.00 -15.24 -10.18
N VAL A 11 -16.99 -14.92 -11.00
CA VAL A 11 -16.79 -14.67 -12.43
C VAL A 11 -16.13 -13.30 -12.57
N VAL A 12 -14.88 -13.28 -13.04
CA VAL A 12 -14.08 -12.06 -13.17
C VAL A 12 -14.17 -11.53 -14.60
N ASP A 13 -14.51 -10.25 -14.75
CA ASP A 13 -14.41 -9.56 -16.03
C ASP A 13 -12.95 -9.13 -16.27
N PRO A 14 -12.26 -9.70 -17.28
CA PRO A 14 -10.85 -9.38 -17.52
C PRO A 14 -10.65 -7.95 -18.03
N VAL A 15 -11.61 -7.35 -18.75
CA VAL A 15 -11.49 -6.00 -19.32
C VAL A 15 -11.60 -4.96 -18.21
N LEU A 16 -12.66 -5.05 -17.40
CA LEU A 16 -12.86 -4.14 -16.27
C LEU A 16 -11.77 -4.30 -15.20
N THR A 17 -11.22 -5.52 -15.04
CA THR A 17 -10.06 -5.74 -14.16
C THR A 17 -8.84 -4.96 -14.64
N GLN A 18 -8.57 -4.89 -15.95
CA GLN A 18 -7.45 -4.09 -16.46
C GLN A 18 -7.67 -2.59 -16.29
N VAL A 19 -8.92 -2.11 -16.45
CA VAL A 19 -9.28 -0.71 -16.14
C VAL A 19 -8.98 -0.40 -14.66
N ALA A 20 -9.39 -1.28 -13.74
CA ALA A 20 -9.12 -1.11 -12.31
C ALA A 20 -7.62 -1.13 -11.98
N ARG A 21 -6.83 -1.99 -12.65
CA ARG A 21 -5.37 -2.08 -12.46
C ARG A 21 -4.61 -0.88 -13.03
N GLY A 22 -5.13 -0.27 -14.09
CA GLY A 22 -4.55 0.90 -14.73
C GLY A 22 -4.90 2.22 -14.04
N TYR A 23 -5.94 2.24 -13.22
CA TYR A 23 -6.34 3.43 -12.47
C TYR A 23 -5.27 3.83 -11.45
N ARG A 24 -4.92 5.12 -11.45
CA ARG A 24 -4.08 5.75 -10.43
C ARG A 24 -4.55 7.19 -10.21
N ASN A 25 -4.56 7.59 -8.94
CA ASN A 25 -4.75 8.98 -8.57
C ASN A 25 -3.38 9.59 -8.18
N PRO A 26 -2.89 10.61 -8.90
CA PRO A 26 -1.56 11.19 -8.66
C PRO A 26 -1.46 11.97 -7.34
N ALA A 27 -2.57 12.27 -6.68
CA ALA A 27 -2.56 12.94 -5.38
C ALA A 27 -2.25 11.98 -4.22
N TYR A 28 -2.45 10.67 -4.40
CA TYR A 28 -2.15 9.67 -3.37
C TYR A 28 -0.67 9.32 -3.38
N VAL A 29 -0.10 9.25 -2.18
CA VAL A 29 1.35 9.08 -1.98
C VAL A 29 1.68 7.89 -1.08
N GLY A 30 0.68 7.17 -0.58
CA GLY A 30 0.84 5.96 0.24
C GLY A 30 1.79 4.94 -0.40
N ASP A 31 1.64 4.67 -1.70
CA ASP A 31 2.47 3.73 -2.47
C ASP A 31 3.97 4.11 -2.49
N ALA A 32 4.30 5.39 -2.33
CA ALA A 32 5.69 5.84 -2.29
C ALA A 32 6.38 5.48 -0.96
N LEU A 33 5.60 5.35 0.12
CA LEU A 33 6.09 4.91 1.44
C LEU A 33 5.93 3.39 1.61
N PHE A 34 4.84 2.83 1.11
CA PHE A 34 4.45 1.43 1.28
C PHE A 34 4.20 0.78 -0.09
N PRO A 35 5.24 0.22 -0.74
CA PRO A 35 5.08 -0.43 -2.03
C PRO A 35 4.22 -1.70 -1.93
N VAL A 36 3.43 -1.96 -2.96
CA VAL A 36 2.54 -3.14 -3.02
C VAL A 36 3.36 -4.42 -3.18
N VAL A 37 3.18 -5.37 -2.25
CA VAL A 37 3.79 -6.70 -2.29
C VAL A 37 2.70 -7.77 -2.27
N PRO A 38 2.65 -8.68 -3.27
CA PRO A 38 1.66 -9.74 -3.29
C PRO A 38 1.93 -10.78 -2.19
N VAL A 39 0.89 -11.11 -1.42
CA VAL A 39 0.95 -12.14 -0.36
C VAL A 39 -0.12 -13.21 -0.58
N GLY A 40 0.22 -14.48 -0.33
CA GLY A 40 -0.69 -15.60 -0.53
C GLY A 40 -1.66 -15.86 0.63
N ALA A 41 -1.37 -15.31 1.82
CA ALA A 41 -2.16 -15.52 3.03
C ALA A 41 -2.83 -14.21 3.48
N ARG A 42 -4.06 -14.30 3.99
CA ARG A 42 -4.82 -13.17 4.55
C ARG A 42 -4.38 -12.76 5.96
N GLY A 43 -3.45 -13.50 6.56
CA GLY A 43 -2.88 -13.17 7.84
C GLY A 43 -1.52 -13.85 8.00
N GLY A 44 -0.68 -13.26 8.83
CA GLY A 44 0.68 -13.74 9.04
C GLY A 44 1.48 -12.81 9.95
N LYS A 45 2.80 -12.90 9.85
CA LYS A 45 3.72 -11.98 10.52
C LYS A 45 4.42 -11.12 9.47
N ILE A 46 4.53 -9.83 9.77
CA ILE A 46 5.30 -8.88 8.97
C ILE A 46 6.78 -9.26 9.13
N ILE A 47 7.54 -9.17 8.04
CA ILE A 47 9.00 -9.30 8.09
C ILE A 47 9.56 -7.95 8.53
N GLU A 48 10.12 -7.89 9.73
CA GLU A 48 10.71 -6.66 10.28
C GLU A 48 12.22 -6.60 10.00
N PHE A 49 12.67 -5.43 9.56
CA PHE A 49 14.08 -5.18 9.26
C PHE A 49 14.71 -4.36 10.39
N GLY A 50 15.54 -5.02 11.19
CA GLY A 50 16.36 -4.34 12.21
C GLY A 50 17.55 -3.60 11.59
N LYS A 51 18.32 -2.89 12.42
CA LYS A 51 19.56 -2.20 11.99
C LYS A 51 20.56 -3.15 11.32
N GLU A 52 20.54 -4.43 11.68
CA GLU A 52 21.40 -5.47 11.10
C GLU A 52 21.18 -5.64 9.60
N SER A 53 19.93 -5.55 9.14
CA SER A 53 19.60 -5.66 7.71
C SER A 53 20.15 -4.52 6.87
N PHE A 54 20.51 -3.39 7.50
CA PHE A 54 21.08 -2.22 6.84
C PHE A 54 22.59 -2.06 7.07
N ARG A 55 23.24 -3.02 7.75
CA ARG A 55 24.70 -3.00 7.94
C ARG A 55 25.42 -3.44 6.68
N LEU A 56 26.55 -2.81 6.40
CA LEU A 56 27.47 -3.27 5.37
C LEU A 56 28.22 -4.50 5.90
N TYR A 57 27.99 -5.66 5.29
CA TYR A 57 28.73 -6.88 5.59
C TYR A 57 29.96 -6.98 4.69
N ASN A 58 31.08 -7.43 5.25
CA ASN A 58 32.23 -7.79 4.42
C ASN A 58 31.90 -9.09 3.66
N THR A 59 31.68 -8.96 2.36
CA THR A 59 31.38 -10.07 1.44
C THR A 59 32.63 -10.62 0.76
N ALA A 60 33.77 -9.92 0.87
CA ALA A 60 35.04 -10.40 0.33
C ALA A 60 35.55 -11.58 1.18
N ARG A 61 35.61 -12.75 0.56
CA ARG A 61 36.01 -14.01 1.22
C ARG A 61 37.43 -14.40 0.82
N ALA A 62 38.28 -14.64 1.82
CA ALA A 62 39.58 -15.28 1.60
C ALA A 62 39.40 -16.82 1.47
N PRO A 63 40.16 -17.50 0.60
CA PRO A 63 40.15 -18.96 0.53
C PRO A 63 40.41 -19.58 1.92
N GLY A 64 39.47 -20.40 2.40
CA GLY A 64 39.54 -21.03 3.73
C GLY A 64 38.79 -20.32 4.87
N SER A 65 38.31 -19.08 4.67
CA SER A 65 37.57 -18.36 5.72
C SER A 65 36.09 -18.79 5.80
N LYS A 66 35.47 -18.63 6.98
CA LYS A 66 34.02 -18.82 7.17
C LYS A 66 33.24 -17.75 6.39
N VAL A 67 32.05 -18.11 5.92
CA VAL A 67 31.14 -17.22 5.17
C VAL A 67 30.36 -16.35 6.16
N SER A 68 30.26 -15.06 5.87
CA SER A 68 29.39 -14.13 6.59
C SER A 68 27.92 -14.53 6.36
N VAL A 69 27.19 -14.84 7.42
CA VAL A 69 25.75 -15.18 7.34
C VAL A 69 24.94 -13.95 7.71
N ALA A 70 24.12 -13.48 6.77
CA ALA A 70 23.10 -12.47 7.04
C ALA A 70 21.76 -13.17 7.25
N GLN A 71 21.10 -12.88 8.37
CA GLN A 71 19.75 -13.35 8.66
C GLN A 71 18.79 -12.16 8.58
N PHE A 72 17.70 -12.30 7.83
CA PHE A 72 16.62 -11.32 7.87
C PHE A 72 15.79 -11.52 9.13
N GLY A 73 15.24 -10.43 9.68
CA GLY A 73 14.43 -10.50 10.90
C GLY A 73 13.18 -11.35 10.67
N TYR A 74 13.01 -12.41 11.47
CA TYR A 74 11.91 -13.38 11.34
C TYR A 74 10.78 -13.15 12.37
N THR A 75 10.94 -12.16 13.27
CA THR A 75 10.00 -11.91 14.36
C THR A 75 9.40 -10.52 14.20
N GLY A 76 8.33 -10.40 13.41
CA GLY A 76 7.58 -9.15 13.33
C GLY A 76 6.14 -9.25 13.82
N GLN A 77 5.50 -8.09 13.90
CA GLN A 77 4.09 -7.95 14.30
C GLN A 77 3.17 -8.80 13.41
N ALA A 78 2.05 -9.23 13.99
CA ALA A 78 1.02 -9.91 13.21
C ALA A 78 0.33 -8.90 12.27
N PHE A 79 0.06 -9.32 11.03
CA PHE A 79 -0.85 -8.62 10.13
C PHE A 79 -2.09 -9.47 9.88
N ALA A 80 -3.22 -8.80 9.68
CA ALA A 80 -4.46 -9.40 9.24
C ALA A 80 -5.06 -8.52 8.15
N LEU A 81 -5.29 -9.10 6.98
CA LEU A 81 -5.95 -8.43 5.86
C LEU A 81 -7.46 -8.46 6.07
N THR A 82 -8.06 -7.28 6.14
CA THR A 82 -9.51 -7.13 6.16
C THR A 82 -10.01 -7.03 4.73
N ASP A 83 -11.11 -7.72 4.42
CA ASP A 83 -11.71 -7.66 3.09
C ASP A 83 -12.48 -6.35 2.93
N HIS A 84 -12.03 -5.50 2.01
CA HIS A 84 -12.69 -4.26 1.65
C HIS A 84 -13.21 -4.38 0.23
N ALA A 85 -14.53 -4.31 0.08
CA ALA A 85 -15.19 -4.38 -1.20
C ALA A 85 -16.28 -3.31 -1.26
N ILE A 86 -16.45 -2.73 -2.45
CA ILE A 86 -17.52 -1.81 -2.78
C ILE A 86 -18.07 -2.16 -4.16
N SER A 87 -19.37 -1.97 -4.35
CA SER A 87 -20.05 -2.22 -5.62
C SER A 87 -20.21 -0.92 -6.40
N GLY A 88 -19.73 -0.88 -7.63
CA GLY A 88 -20.08 0.15 -8.59
C GLY A 88 -21.47 -0.13 -9.18
N LEU A 89 -22.44 0.75 -8.92
CA LEU A 89 -23.78 0.63 -9.48
C LEU A 89 -23.86 1.34 -10.83
N VAL A 90 -24.37 0.65 -11.84
CA VAL A 90 -24.78 1.26 -13.11
C VAL A 90 -26.25 0.91 -13.34
N PRO A 91 -27.18 1.86 -13.16
CA PRO A 91 -28.60 1.68 -13.46
C PRO A 91 -28.84 1.30 -14.93
N ILE A 92 -29.85 0.48 -15.18
CA ILE A 92 -30.15 -0.03 -16.53
C ILE A 92 -30.61 1.09 -17.47
N GLU A 93 -31.33 2.07 -16.92
CA GLU A 93 -31.83 3.24 -17.64
C GLU A 93 -30.66 4.03 -18.24
N HIS A 94 -29.58 4.20 -17.46
CA HIS A 94 -28.37 4.86 -17.95
C HIS A 94 -27.62 4.03 -18.98
N LEU A 95 -27.66 2.69 -18.89
CA LEU A 95 -27.08 1.81 -19.92
C LEU A 95 -27.87 1.90 -21.23
N GLU A 96 -29.20 1.92 -21.15
CA GLU A 96 -30.08 2.08 -22.31
C GLU A 96 -29.84 3.43 -22.99
N ASP A 97 -29.78 4.53 -22.23
CA ASP A 97 -29.46 5.87 -22.76
C ASP A 97 -28.05 5.94 -23.36
N ALA A 98 -27.06 5.34 -22.69
CA ALA A 98 -25.69 5.28 -23.19
C ALA A 98 -25.56 4.38 -24.44
N SER A 99 -26.44 3.39 -24.63
CA SER A 99 -26.47 2.59 -25.86
C SER A 99 -26.88 3.42 -27.09
N GLN A 100 -27.64 4.50 -26.88
CA GLN A 100 -28.05 5.44 -27.91
C GLN A 100 -26.96 6.49 -28.23
N THR A 101 -25.96 6.63 -27.35
CA THR A 101 -24.88 7.62 -27.47
C THR A 101 -23.52 6.93 -27.59
N PRO A 102 -22.85 6.94 -28.76
CA PRO A 102 -21.56 6.28 -28.91
C PRO A 102 -20.49 6.82 -27.96
N GLY A 103 -19.82 5.93 -27.21
CA GLY A 103 -18.50 6.21 -26.62
C GLY A 103 -18.40 6.28 -25.09
N ILE A 104 -19.49 6.13 -24.32
CA ILE A 104 -19.42 6.17 -22.84
C ILE A 104 -19.43 4.75 -22.26
N SER A 105 -18.30 4.31 -21.70
CA SER A 105 -18.25 3.07 -20.91
C SER A 105 -18.61 3.33 -19.46
N LEU A 106 -19.92 3.32 -19.15
CA LEU A 106 -20.42 3.56 -17.79
C LEU A 106 -19.88 2.54 -16.77
N GLY A 107 -19.67 1.29 -17.20
CA GLY A 107 -19.04 0.25 -16.37
C GLY A 107 -17.60 0.62 -15.97
N SER A 108 -16.82 1.20 -16.89
CA SER A 108 -15.46 1.66 -16.56
C SER A 108 -15.48 2.79 -15.52
N GLY A 109 -16.41 3.74 -15.64
CA GLY A 109 -16.57 4.84 -14.68
C GLY A 109 -16.97 4.35 -13.29
N ALA A 110 -17.92 3.41 -13.21
CA ALA A 110 -18.32 2.79 -11.93
C ALA A 110 -17.16 2.03 -11.25
N VAL A 111 -16.33 1.34 -12.03
CA VAL A 111 -15.13 0.66 -11.54
C VAL A 111 -14.07 1.66 -11.07
N GLN A 112 -13.85 2.75 -11.81
CA GLN A 112 -12.90 3.80 -11.43
C GLN A 112 -13.28 4.47 -10.11
N ILE A 113 -14.56 4.84 -9.93
CA ILE A 113 -15.05 5.42 -8.66
C ILE A 113 -14.87 4.43 -7.51
N SER A 114 -15.25 3.17 -7.72
CA SER A 114 -15.09 2.11 -6.72
C SER A 114 -13.62 1.93 -6.32
N LYS A 115 -12.71 1.99 -7.29
CA LYS A 115 -11.27 1.88 -7.07
C LYS A 115 -10.71 3.09 -6.32
N ASP A 116 -11.10 4.31 -6.70
CA ASP A 116 -10.66 5.53 -6.04
C ASP A 116 -11.05 5.56 -4.55
N ILE A 117 -12.26 5.11 -4.21
CA ILE A 117 -12.72 5.02 -2.81
C ILE A 117 -11.85 4.06 -1.99
N ILE A 118 -11.48 2.92 -2.58
CA ILE A 118 -10.58 1.94 -1.93
C ILE A 118 -9.18 2.52 -1.78
N ASP A 119 -8.67 3.20 -2.82
CA ASP A 119 -7.32 3.78 -2.81
C ASP A 119 -7.21 4.94 -1.81
N LEU A 120 -8.25 5.78 -1.69
CA LEU A 120 -8.32 6.83 -0.67
C LEU A 120 -8.22 6.25 0.74
N ARG A 121 -8.92 5.14 0.99
CA ARG A 121 -8.84 4.44 2.27
C ARG A 121 -7.41 3.93 2.52
N LEU A 122 -6.78 3.32 1.51
CA LEU A 122 -5.41 2.82 1.62
C LEU A 122 -4.42 3.95 1.91
N ASP A 123 -4.57 5.11 1.26
CA ASP A 123 -3.74 6.29 1.49
C ASP A 123 -3.92 6.83 2.93
N TYR A 124 -5.16 6.88 3.41
CA TYR A 124 -5.46 7.25 4.80
C TYR A 124 -4.84 6.28 5.82
N GLU A 125 -4.97 4.96 5.60
CA GLU A 125 -4.38 3.95 6.48
C GLU A 125 -2.84 4.03 6.46
N SER A 126 -2.24 4.24 5.29
CA SER A 126 -0.80 4.46 5.12
C SER A 126 -0.31 5.69 5.88
N ALA A 127 -0.99 6.83 5.72
CA ALA A 127 -0.68 8.06 6.44
C ALA A 127 -0.84 7.90 7.96
N THR A 128 -1.85 7.15 8.39
CA THR A 128 -2.08 6.85 9.80
C THR A 128 -0.89 6.05 10.35
N VAL A 129 -0.53 4.94 9.73
CA VAL A 129 0.59 4.09 10.18
C VAL A 129 1.91 4.87 10.22
N ALA A 130 2.21 5.64 9.17
CA ALA A 130 3.45 6.41 9.07
C ALA A 130 3.55 7.58 10.09
N ARG A 131 2.42 8.06 10.63
CA ARG A 131 2.40 9.19 11.58
C ARG A 131 2.21 8.77 13.03
N ILE A 132 2.12 7.47 13.33
CA ILE A 132 2.05 6.99 14.72
C ILE A 132 3.41 7.23 15.39
N ALA A 133 3.51 8.27 16.20
CA ALA A 133 4.75 8.61 16.94
C ALA A 133 5.23 7.48 17.85
N GLY A 134 4.34 6.59 18.31
CA GLY A 134 4.69 5.41 19.13
C GLY A 134 5.49 4.35 18.37
N SER A 135 5.39 4.30 17.03
CA SER A 135 6.10 3.35 16.18
C SER A 135 7.58 3.70 15.99
N TYR A 136 8.00 4.89 16.43
CA TYR A 136 9.36 5.40 16.25
C TYR A 136 10.08 5.54 17.59
N GLY A 137 11.33 5.06 17.62
CA GLY A 137 12.26 5.34 18.71
C GLY A 137 12.50 6.86 18.87
N ALA A 138 12.92 7.30 20.06
CA ALA A 138 13.05 8.73 20.38
C ALA A 138 13.98 9.50 19.41
N SER A 139 15.04 8.85 18.88
CA SER A 139 15.96 9.45 17.91
C SER A 139 15.41 9.53 16.48
N ASN A 140 14.26 8.91 16.20
CA ASN A 140 13.68 8.79 14.87
C ASN A 140 12.35 9.56 14.75
N LYS A 141 12.13 10.53 15.65
CA LYS A 141 10.97 11.42 15.63
C LYS A 141 11.31 12.75 16.31
N ALA A 142 10.63 13.82 15.89
CA ALA A 142 10.67 15.11 16.54
C ALA A 142 9.25 15.69 16.57
N THR A 143 8.90 16.38 17.66
CA THR A 143 7.65 17.14 17.77
C THR A 143 7.97 18.62 17.73
N LEU A 144 7.64 19.28 16.63
CA LEU A 144 7.84 20.72 16.49
C LEU A 144 6.86 21.50 17.36
N SER A 145 7.35 22.50 18.08
CA SER A 145 6.54 23.38 18.93
C SER A 145 7.09 24.81 18.92
N GLY A 146 6.23 25.79 19.22
CA GLY A 146 6.61 27.20 19.29
C GLY A 146 7.36 27.68 18.04
N THR A 147 8.54 28.25 18.27
CA THR A 147 9.41 28.80 17.21
C THR A 147 10.01 27.75 16.27
N GLY A 148 9.93 26.47 16.62
CA GLY A 148 10.36 25.35 15.77
C GLY A 148 9.33 24.90 14.72
N GLN A 149 8.07 25.36 14.80
CA GLN A 149 7.08 25.08 13.76
C GLN A 149 7.43 25.82 12.48
N TRP A 150 7.35 25.16 11.32
CA TRP A 150 7.81 25.74 10.04
C TRP A 150 6.98 26.93 9.56
N SER A 151 5.81 27.16 10.14
CA SER A 151 5.01 28.37 9.95
C SER A 151 5.58 29.59 10.68
N HIS A 152 6.48 29.40 11.65
CA HIS A 152 7.09 30.46 12.43
C HIS A 152 8.29 31.07 11.68
N ALA A 153 8.39 32.40 11.68
CA ALA A 153 9.42 33.13 10.93
C ALA A 153 10.86 32.77 11.31
N SER A 154 11.08 32.38 12.57
CA SER A 154 12.40 31.97 13.09
C SER A 154 12.71 30.49 12.95
N SER A 155 11.84 29.70 12.31
CA SER A 155 12.07 28.27 12.14
C SER A 155 13.20 28.00 11.14
N THR A 156 13.91 26.89 11.32
CA THR A 156 14.98 26.46 10.41
C THR A 156 14.71 25.04 9.89
N PRO A 157 13.86 24.87 8.86
CA PRO A 157 13.48 23.56 8.34
C PRO A 157 14.65 22.66 7.92
N ILE A 158 15.78 23.26 7.52
CA ILE A 158 16.99 22.52 7.11
C ILE A 158 17.69 21.80 8.27
N ASN A 159 17.51 22.25 9.51
CA ASN A 159 18.18 21.72 10.70
C ASN A 159 17.19 21.14 11.73
N ALA A 160 15.93 20.92 11.32
CA ALA A 160 14.84 20.50 12.20
C ALA A 160 14.84 18.99 12.47
#